data_AF-A0A8T4NHE4-F1
#
_entry.id   AF-A0A8T4NHE4-F1
#
_cell.length_a   1.000
_cell.length_b   1.000
_cell.length_c   1.000
_cell.angle_alpha   90.00
_cell.angle_beta   90.00
_cell.angle_gamma   90.00
#
_symmetry.space_group_name_H-M   'P 1'
#
loop_
_entity.id
_entity.type
_entity.pdbx_description
1 polymer ?
#
loop_
_entity_poly.entity_id
_entity_poly.type
_entity_poly.pdbx_seq_one_letter_code
_entity_poly.pdbx_strand_id
1 'polypeptide(L)' 'MGKIIAKNVVERKSGFLYYVDGQGNVCEAKMARGGKKKVAKKKVAKKAVKKKK' A
#
# COMPACT_ATOMS: atom_id res chain seq x y z
N MET A 1 14.76 27.30 7.85
CA MET A 1 15.25 26.30 6.89
C MET A 1 15.30 24.94 7.57
N GLY A 2 14.76 23.89 6.96
CA GLY A 2 14.81 22.54 7.53
C GLY A 2 16.22 21.95 7.45
N LYS A 3 16.61 21.15 8.45
CA LYS A 3 17.90 20.43 8.50
C LYS A 3 17.65 18.94 8.24
N ILE A 4 18.44 18.34 7.35
CA ILE A 4 18.44 16.89 7.13
C ILE A 4 19.16 16.23 8.31
N ILE A 5 18.43 15.41 9.08
CA ILE A 5 18.94 14.76 10.30
C ILE A 5 19.54 13.38 9.98
N ALA A 6 19.00 12.70 8.97
CA ALA A 6 19.47 11.39 8.52
C ALA A 6 19.32 11.25 7.00
N LYS A 7 20.34 10.68 6.35
CA LYS A 7 20.34 10.36 4.92
C LYS A 7 20.15 8.85 4.74
N ASN A 8 19.57 8.44 3.61
CA ASN A 8 19.42 7.04 3.22
C ASN A 8 18.68 6.14 4.23
N VAL A 9 17.72 6.70 4.98
CA VAL A 9 16.95 5.95 6.00
C VAL A 9 16.07 4.87 5.38
N VAL A 10 15.69 5.03 4.11
CA VAL A 10 14.88 4.05 3.37
C VAL A 10 15.41 3.83 1.96
N GLU A 11 15.49 2.57 1.57
CA GLU A 11 15.72 2.16 0.19
C GLU A 11 14.41 2.24 -0.60
N ARG A 12 14.36 3.13 -1.58
CA ARG A 12 13.15 3.35 -2.39
C ARG A 12 13.11 2.37 -3.55
N LYS A 13 12.04 1.60 -3.62
CA LYS A 13 11.75 0.69 -4.73
C LYS A 13 10.98 1.42 -5.84
N SER A 14 11.31 1.09 -7.08
CA SER A 14 10.59 1.61 -8.24
C SER A 14 9.13 1.13 -8.21
N GLY A 15 8.19 2.02 -8.50
CA GLY A 15 6.76 1.68 -8.51
C GLY A 15 6.04 1.76 -7.15
N PHE A 16 6.72 2.23 -6.10
CA PHE A 16 6.13 2.46 -4.78
C PHE A 16 6.13 3.95 -4.39
N LEU A 17 5.13 4.34 -3.59
CA LEU A 17 5.00 5.63 -2.95
C LEU A 17 5.45 5.49 -1.50
N TYR A 18 6.31 6.42 -1.06
CA TYR A 18 6.77 6.50 0.32
C TYR A 18 6.27 7.81 0.94
N TYR A 19 5.64 7.72 2.11
CA TYR A 19 5.09 8.88 2.83
C TYR A 19 5.27 8.72 4.33
N VAL A 20 5.09 9.82 5.06
CA VAL A 20 5.11 9.84 6.52
C VAL A 20 3.68 9.95 7.02
N ASP A 21 3.27 9.07 7.94
CA ASP A 21 1.95 9.14 8.57
C ASP A 21 1.91 10.16 9.72
N GLY A 22 0.72 10.37 10.30
CA GLY A 22 0.56 11.28 11.43
C GLY A 22 1.28 10.84 12.72
N GLN A 23 1.72 9.59 12.79
CA GLN A 23 2.50 9.04 13.91
C GLN A 23 4.01 9.14 13.67
N GLY A 24 4.44 9.63 12.50
CA GLY A 24 5.85 9.79 12.14
C GLY A 24 6.49 8.54 11.52
N ASN A 25 5.71 7.51 11.16
CA ASN A 25 6.24 6.31 10.51
C ASN A 25 6.42 6.53 9.02
N VAL A 26 7.42 5.86 8.43
CA VAL A 26 7.58 5.79 6.98
C VAL A 26 6.81 4.61 6.44
N CYS A 27 5.80 4.87 5.60
CA CYS A 27 4.95 3.84 4.99
C CYS A 27 5.27 3.64 3.50
N GLU A 28 5.07 2.42 2.99
CA GLU A 28 5.24 2.04 1.59
C GLU A 28 3.88 1.64 0.98
N ALA A 29 3.53 2.19 -0.19
CA ALA A 29 2.32 1.83 -0.92
C ALA A 29 2.59 1.59 -2.42
N LYS A 30 2.02 0.52 -3.00
CA LYS A 30 2.18 0.23 -4.43
C LYS A 30 1.42 1.26 -5.27
N MET A 31 2.12 1.96 -6.17
CA MET A 31 1.49 2.98 -7.02
C MET A 31 0.55 2.34 -8.03
N ALA A 32 -0.69 2.81 -8.08
CA ALA A 32 -1.63 2.52 -9.15
C ALA A 32 -1.27 3.37 -10.38
N ARG A 33 -0.25 2.95 -11.14
CA ARG A 33 0.04 3.56 -12.44
C ARG A 33 -1.15 3.29 -13.37
N GLY A 34 -1.79 4.35 -13.86
CA GLY A 34 -2.87 4.25 -14.84
C GLY A 34 -2.38 3.49 -16.07
N GLY A 35 -3.07 2.43 -16.47
CA GLY A 35 -2.62 1.57 -17.57
C GLY A 35 -3.28 0.20 -17.68
N LYS A 36 -4.04 -0.23 -16.66
CA LYS A 36 -4.91 -1.41 -16.79
C LYS A 36 -6.27 -1.07 -16.21
N LYS A 37 -7.31 -1.09 -17.06
CA LYS A 37 -8.72 -1.17 -16.62
C LYS A 37 -8.77 -2.28 -15.56
N LYS A 38 -9.27 -1.97 -14.36
CA LYS A 38 -9.57 -2.98 -13.35
C LYS A 38 -10.55 -3.97 -14.00
N VAL A 39 -10.06 -5.11 -14.50
CA VAL A 39 -10.93 -6.25 -14.74
C VAL A 39 -11.59 -6.51 -13.39
N ALA A 40 -12.91 -6.43 -13.37
CA ALA A 40 -13.71 -6.51 -12.16
C ALA A 40 -13.12 -7.59 -11.25
N LYS A 41 -12.76 -7.21 -10.02
CA LYS A 41 -12.33 -8.16 -8.99
C LYS A 41 -13.34 -9.30 -9.03
N LYS A 42 -12.91 -10.49 -9.49
CA LYS A 42 -13.72 -11.70 -9.42
C LYS A 42 -14.17 -11.78 -7.97
N LYS A 43 -15.47 -11.58 -7.73
CA LYS A 43 -16.05 -11.65 -6.38
C LYS A 43 -15.61 -13.00 -5.85
N VAL A 44 -14.66 -13.02 -4.92
CA VAL A 44 -14.33 -14.24 -4.18
C VAL A 44 -15.63 -14.58 -3.48
N ALA A 45 -16.26 -15.66 -3.94
CA ALA A 45 -17.54 -16.11 -3.42
C ALA A 45 -17.40 -16.18 -1.90
N LYS A 46 -18.23 -15.41 -1.18
CA LYS A 46 -18.38 -15.55 0.26
C LYS A 46 -18.77 -17.00 0.50
N LYS A 47 -17.84 -17.82 0.98
CA LYS A 47 -18.14 -19.18 1.42
C LYS A 47 -19.03 -19.02 2.64
N ALA A 48 -20.34 -19.23 2.47
CA ALA A 48 -21.30 -19.21 3.55
C ALA A 48 -20.86 -20.23 4.61
N VAL A 49 -20.52 -19.75 5.80
CA VAL A 49 -20.28 -20.62 6.95
C VAL A 49 -21.63 -21.19 7.34
N LYS A 50 -21.92 -22.42 6.93
CA LYS A 50 -23.05 -23.19 7.45
C LYS A 50 -22.73 -23.49 8.92
N LYS A 51 -23.44 -22.82 9.86
CA LYS A 51 -23.53 -23.28 11.25
C LYS A 51 -24.09 -24.70 11.24
N LYS A 52 -23.38 -25.64 11.88
CA LYS A 52 -23.77 -27.05 11.99
C LYS A 52 -24.10 -27.35 13.45
N LYS A 53 -25.34 -27.82 13.64
CA LYS A 53 -26.00 -28.44 14.80
C LYS A 53 -26.02 -27.66 16.11
#